data_AF-A0A7X6WLA7-F1
#
_entry.id   AF-A0A7X6WLA7-F1
#
_cell.length_a   1.000
_cell.length_b   1.000
_cell.length_c   1.000
_cell.angle_alpha   90.00
_cell.angle_beta   90.00
_cell.angle_gamma   90.00
#
_symmetry.space_group_name_H-M   'P 1'
#
loop_
_entity.id
_entity.type
_entity.pdbx_description
1 polymer ?
#
loop_
_entity_poly.entity_id
_entity_poly.type
_entity_poly.pdbx_seq_one_letter_code
_entity_poly.pdbx_strand_id
1 'polypeptide(L)'
;MAKPTFNEFAEMLEQAINHIPPRFCRDLTGGFNVQKGKKREGPYYILGEYVEGEHLGCFIVFYYGSFVALLGNEPRETWEAEIMDTVLHELQHHLEAKAGRDDLARQEIEELAKALRKG
;
A
#
# COMPACT_ATOMS: atom_id res chain seq x y z
N MET A 1 -9.51 -17.75 13.00
CA MET A 1 -8.74 -16.87 13.92
C MET A 1 -9.49 -15.55 14.06
N ALA A 2 -9.18 -14.71 15.05
CA ALA A 2 -9.87 -13.43 15.20
C ALA A 2 -9.31 -12.43 14.17
N LYS A 3 -10.20 -11.79 13.40
CA LYS A 3 -9.82 -10.71 12.48
C LYS A 3 -9.17 -9.56 13.28
N PRO A 4 -8.10 -8.92 12.77
CA PRO A 4 -7.55 -7.72 13.37
C PRO A 4 -8.62 -6.63 13.48
N THR A 5 -8.57 -5.85 14.55
CA THR A 5 -9.33 -4.61 14.67
C THR A 5 -8.77 -3.54 13.73
N PHE A 6 -9.52 -2.45 13.55
CA PHE A 6 -9.05 -1.32 12.74
C PHE A 6 -7.73 -0.72 13.24
N ASN A 7 -7.55 -0.66 14.57
CA ASN A 7 -6.33 -0.13 15.17
C ASN A 7 -5.16 -1.09 14.99
N GLU A 8 -5.36 -2.39 15.22
CA GLU A 8 -4.34 -3.41 14.97
C GLU A 8 -3.93 -3.43 13.49
N PHE A 9 -4.89 -3.27 12.57
CA PHE A 9 -4.59 -3.14 11.14
C PHE A 9 -3.72 -1.90 10.86
N ALA A 10 -4.03 -0.75 11.47
CA ALA A 10 -3.23 0.46 11.30
C ALA A 10 -1.80 0.29 11.85
N GLU A 11 -1.64 -0.38 12.99
CA GLU A 11 -0.33 -0.72 13.56
C GLU A 11 0.46 -1.67 12.66
N MET A 12 -0.20 -2.70 12.11
CA MET A 12 0.42 -3.64 11.16
C MET A 12 0.86 -2.92 9.88
N LEU A 13 0.05 -1.99 9.38
CA LEU A 13 0.40 -1.17 8.23
C LEU A 13 1.59 -0.24 8.52
N GLU A 14 1.61 0.41 9.68
CA GLU A 14 2.73 1.24 10.10
C GLU A 14 4.03 0.43 10.21
N GLN A 15 3.95 -0.79 10.76
CA GLN A 15 5.08 -1.72 10.77
C GLN A 15 5.55 -2.05 9.35
N ALA A 16 4.64 -2.36 8.43
CA ALA A 16 5.00 -2.62 7.03
C ALA A 16 5.70 -1.41 6.38
N ILE A 17 5.14 -0.21 6.56
CA ILE A 17 5.72 1.04 6.04
C ILE A 17 7.12 1.30 6.62
N ASN A 18 7.35 1.00 7.90
CA ASN A 18 8.66 1.19 8.54
C ASN A 18 9.77 0.31 7.96
N HIS A 19 9.43 -0.77 7.25
CA HIS A 19 10.41 -1.58 6.52
C HIS A 19 10.79 -0.97 5.17
N ILE A 20 10.01 0.00 4.67
CA ILE A 20 10.25 0.65 3.39
C ILE A 20 11.30 1.75 3.54
N PRO A 21 12.36 1.74 2.71
CA PRO A 21 13.34 2.82 2.71
C PRO A 21 12.68 4.18 2.41
N PRO A 22 12.92 5.23 3.25
CA PRO A 22 12.24 6.52 3.12
C PRO A 22 12.38 7.20 1.74
N ARG A 23 13.43 6.86 0.98
CA ARG A 23 13.65 7.38 -0.38
C ARG A 23 12.50 7.07 -1.34
N PHE A 24 11.80 5.95 -1.15
CA PHE A 24 10.67 5.53 -1.99
C PHE A 24 9.37 6.27 -1.63
N CYS A 25 9.30 6.88 -0.45
CA CYS A 25 8.15 7.67 0.00
C CYS A 25 8.29 9.17 -0.32
N ARG A 26 9.36 9.57 -1.03
CA ARG A 26 9.55 10.97 -1.44
C ARG A 26 8.38 11.44 -2.31
N ASP A 27 7.96 12.68 -2.09
CA ASP A 27 6.85 13.33 -2.80
C ASP A 27 5.46 12.69 -2.58
N LEU A 28 5.34 11.74 -1.64
CA LEU A 28 4.07 11.25 -1.14
C LEU A 28 3.52 12.19 -0.05
N THR A 29 3.19 13.42 -0.44
CA THR A 29 2.91 14.54 0.47
C THR A 29 1.73 14.32 1.42
N GLY A 30 0.72 13.54 1.00
CA GLY A 30 -0.40 13.17 1.86
C GLY A 30 -0.20 11.84 2.62
N GLY A 31 0.95 11.20 2.44
CA GLY A 31 1.36 10.00 3.16
C GLY A 31 0.46 8.79 2.92
N PHE A 32 0.42 7.91 3.92
CA PHE A 32 -0.41 6.71 3.92
C PHE A 32 -1.64 6.92 4.79
N ASN A 33 -2.81 6.59 4.26
CA ASN A 33 -4.10 6.83 4.89
C ASN A 33 -4.87 5.52 5.02
N VAL A 34 -5.63 5.37 6.11
CA VAL A 34 -6.44 4.17 6.34
C VAL A 34 -7.91 4.53 6.47
N GLN A 35 -8.77 3.84 5.72
CA GLN A 35 -10.21 3.99 5.78
C GLN A 35 -10.88 2.74 6.36
N LYS A 36 -11.86 2.95 7.25
CA LYS A 36 -12.67 1.86 7.84
C LYS A 36 -13.56 1.17 6.82
N GLY A 37 -13.94 1.90 5.77
CA GLY A 37 -14.81 1.40 4.71
C GLY A 37 -14.14 0.34 3.85
N LYS A 38 -14.93 -0.19 2.92
CA LYS A 38 -14.45 -1.04 1.83
C LYS A 38 -14.68 -0.33 0.52
N LYS A 39 -13.77 -0.53 -0.43
CA LYS A 39 -13.92 -0.05 -1.81
C LYS A 39 -14.01 -1.24 -2.75
N ARG A 40 -14.87 -1.12 -3.76
CA ARG A 40 -15.10 -2.16 -4.76
C ARG A 40 -15.07 -1.54 -6.15
N GLU A 41 -14.51 -2.28 -7.07
CA GLU A 41 -14.54 -1.98 -8.49
C GLU A 41 -15.03 -3.22 -9.24
N GLY A 42 -16.28 -3.15 -9.71
CA GLY A 42 -16.98 -4.30 -10.27
C GLY A 42 -16.99 -5.51 -9.31
N PRO A 43 -16.47 -6.68 -9.73
CA PRO A 43 -16.43 -7.87 -8.88
C PRO A 43 -15.30 -7.84 -7.83
N TYR A 44 -14.33 -6.92 -7.93
CA TYR A 44 -13.11 -6.92 -7.11
C TYR A 44 -13.18 -5.96 -5.92
N TYR A 45 -12.44 -6.26 -4.86
CA TYR A 45 -12.19 -5.37 -3.73
C TYR A 45 -10.87 -4.63 -3.93
N ILE A 46 -10.88 -3.32 -3.69
CA ILE A 46 -9.67 -2.50 -3.73
C ILE A 46 -9.10 -2.46 -2.30
N LEU A 47 -7.90 -3.02 -2.13
CA LEU A 47 -7.20 -3.11 -0.84
C LEU A 47 -6.42 -1.82 -0.55
N GLY A 48 -5.67 -1.35 -1.54
CA GLY A 48 -4.95 -0.09 -1.56
C GLY A 48 -5.23 0.65 -2.87
N GLU A 49 -5.00 1.96 -2.87
CA GLU A 49 -4.86 2.73 -4.11
C GLU A 49 -3.95 3.95 -3.90
N TYR A 50 -3.09 4.20 -4.88
CA TYR A 50 -2.38 5.46 -5.05
C TYR A 50 -3.30 6.51 -5.69
N VAL A 51 -3.40 7.68 -5.04
CA VAL A 51 -4.21 8.81 -5.49
C VAL A 51 -3.29 10.00 -5.75
N GLU A 52 -3.41 10.55 -6.96
CA GLU A 52 -2.78 11.81 -7.33
C GLU A 52 -3.84 12.92 -7.44
N GLY A 53 -3.71 13.96 -6.63
CA GLY A 53 -4.51 15.16 -6.74
C GLY A 53 -3.67 16.36 -7.15
N GLU A 54 -4.07 17.06 -8.23
CA GLU A 54 -3.36 18.27 -8.71
C GLU A 54 -3.11 19.33 -7.62
N HIS A 55 -4.00 19.42 -6.62
CA HIS A 55 -3.93 20.41 -5.54
C HIS A 55 -3.73 19.79 -4.14
N LEU A 56 -3.98 18.49 -3.98
CA LEU A 56 -3.90 17.78 -2.70
C LEU A 56 -2.58 16.99 -2.57
N GLY A 57 -1.82 16.89 -3.65
CA GLY A 57 -0.61 16.10 -3.74
C GLY A 57 -0.90 14.60 -3.86
N CYS A 58 0.13 13.80 -3.58
CA CYS A 58 0.09 12.35 -3.78
C CYS A 58 -0.03 11.62 -2.45
N PHE A 59 -0.91 10.62 -2.37
CA PHE A 59 -1.12 9.81 -1.16
C PHE A 59 -1.62 8.41 -1.50
N ILE A 60 -1.41 7.48 -0.58
CA ILE A 60 -1.89 6.10 -0.69
C ILE A 60 -3.00 5.88 0.33
N VAL A 61 -4.09 5.22 -0.08
CA VAL A 61 -5.23 4.89 0.77
C VAL A 61 -5.37 3.38 0.89
N PHE A 62 -5.50 2.86 2.12
CA PHE A 62 -5.82 1.46 2.39
C PHE A 62 -7.22 1.31 2.97
N TYR A 63 -7.93 0.27 2.54
CA TYR A 63 -9.32 0.02 2.90
C TYR A 63 -9.44 -1.18 3.83
N TYR A 64 -9.44 -0.95 5.14
CA TYR A 64 -9.57 -2.02 6.14
C TYR A 64 -10.80 -2.91 5.88
N GLY A 65 -11.94 -2.33 5.49
CA GLY A 65 -13.15 -3.10 5.18
C GLY A 65 -12.99 -4.02 3.96
N SER A 66 -12.10 -3.68 3.02
CA SER A 66 -11.75 -4.54 1.89
C SER A 66 -10.88 -5.71 2.33
N PHE A 67 -9.86 -5.47 3.18
CA PHE A 67 -9.06 -6.54 3.79
C PHE A 67 -9.92 -7.50 4.62
N VAL A 68 -10.86 -6.98 5.41
CA VAL A 68 -11.81 -7.84 6.16
C VAL A 68 -12.66 -8.70 5.24
N ALA A 69 -13.08 -8.17 4.09
CA ALA A 69 -13.89 -8.92 3.13
C ALA A 69 -13.09 -10.03 2.43
N LEU A 70 -11.78 -9.82 2.23
CA LEU A 70 -10.88 -10.77 1.59
C LEU A 70 -10.31 -11.81 2.56
N LEU A 71 -9.83 -11.37 3.73
CA LEU A 71 -9.02 -12.14 4.68
C LEU A 71 -9.72 -12.43 6.00
N GLY A 72 -11.03 -12.17 6.12
CA GLY A 72 -11.74 -12.19 7.42
C GLY A 72 -11.61 -13.47 8.25
N ASN A 73 -11.27 -14.60 7.63
CA ASN A 73 -11.06 -15.89 8.30
C ASN A 73 -9.59 -16.36 8.31
N GLU A 74 -8.71 -15.61 7.66
CA GLU A 74 -7.29 -15.95 7.49
C GLU A 74 -6.49 -15.69 8.77
N PRO A 75 -5.33 -16.36 8.92
CA PRO A 75 -4.45 -16.16 10.05
C PRO A 75 -3.73 -14.81 9.96
N ARG A 76 -3.22 -14.32 11.10
CA ARG A 76 -2.57 -12.99 11.20
C ARG A 76 -1.38 -12.85 10.26
N GLU A 77 -0.63 -13.93 10.07
CA GLU A 77 0.53 -13.98 9.18
C GLU A 77 0.13 -13.69 7.73
N THR A 78 -1.03 -14.18 7.28
CA THR A 78 -1.57 -13.86 5.94
C THR A 78 -1.95 -12.38 5.85
N TRP A 79 -2.47 -11.79 6.92
CA TRP A 79 -2.75 -10.35 6.95
C TRP A 79 -1.48 -9.52 6.84
N GLU A 80 -0.42 -9.88 7.58
CA GLU A 80 0.87 -9.18 7.52
C GLU A 80 1.48 -9.26 6.12
N ALA A 81 1.44 -10.45 5.49
CA ALA A 81 1.90 -10.65 4.13
C ALA A 81 1.10 -9.81 3.12
N GLU A 82 -0.24 -9.88 3.14
CA GLU A 82 -1.08 -9.15 2.20
C GLU A 82 -0.95 -7.62 2.38
N ILE A 83 -0.81 -7.14 3.62
CA ILE A 83 -0.57 -5.72 3.90
C ILE A 83 0.76 -5.29 3.27
N MET A 84 1.83 -6.06 3.47
CA MET A 84 3.14 -5.76 2.89
C MET A 84 3.09 -5.74 1.36
N ASP A 85 2.46 -6.75 0.75
CA ASP A 85 2.30 -6.83 -0.69
C ASP A 85 1.51 -5.64 -1.23
N THR A 86 0.41 -5.26 -0.57
CA THR A 86 -0.38 -4.08 -0.94
C THR A 86 0.43 -2.79 -0.82
N VAL A 87 1.19 -2.61 0.27
CA VAL A 87 2.06 -1.43 0.46
C VAL A 87 3.07 -1.31 -0.68
N LEU A 88 3.71 -2.42 -1.04
CA LEU A 88 4.72 -2.43 -2.10
C LEU A 88 4.10 -2.19 -3.48
N HIS A 89 2.91 -2.71 -3.72
CA HIS A 89 2.15 -2.48 -4.96
C HIS A 89 1.80 -0.99 -5.14
N GLU A 90 1.23 -0.36 -4.11
CA GLU A 90 0.85 1.06 -4.20
C GLU A 90 2.08 1.99 -4.27
N LEU A 91 3.18 1.62 -3.60
CA LEU A 91 4.45 2.32 -3.76
C LEU A 91 5.02 2.17 -5.16
N GLN A 92 4.87 1.01 -5.79
CA GLN A 92 5.26 0.84 -7.19
C GLN A 92 4.46 1.80 -8.09
N HIS A 93 3.13 1.92 -7.89
CA HIS A 93 2.32 2.88 -8.63
C HIS A 93 2.74 4.33 -8.41
N HIS A 94 3.07 4.71 -7.18
CA HIS A 94 3.65 6.02 -6.88
C HIS A 94 4.95 6.27 -7.67
N LEU A 95 5.87 5.30 -7.65
CA LEU A 95 7.14 5.41 -8.37
C LEU A 95 6.94 5.42 -9.89
N GLU A 96 6.01 4.63 -10.44
CA GLU A 96 5.67 4.63 -11.86
C GLU A 96 5.10 5.98 -12.32
N ALA A 97 4.19 6.56 -11.52
CA ALA A 97 3.65 7.90 -11.77
C ALA A 97 4.75 8.98 -11.73
N LYS A 98 5.80 8.76 -10.92
CA LYS A 98 6.99 9.61 -10.85
C LYS A 98 8.00 9.34 -11.98
N ALA A 99 8.16 8.10 -12.42
CA ALA A 99 9.08 7.69 -13.49
C ALA A 99 8.65 8.17 -14.88
N GLY A 100 7.36 8.48 -15.05
CA GLY A 100 6.89 9.27 -16.19
C GLY A 100 7.38 10.73 -16.18
N ARG A 101 7.91 11.23 -15.05
CA ARG A 101 8.37 12.61 -14.83
C ARG A 101 9.88 12.73 -14.58
N ASP A 102 10.56 11.66 -14.14
CA ASP A 102 11.97 11.68 -13.72
C ASP A 102 12.68 10.36 -14.06
N ASP A 103 13.82 10.45 -14.75
CA ASP A 103 14.66 9.29 -15.13
C ASP A 103 15.19 8.52 -13.91
N LEU A 104 15.31 9.18 -12.73
CA LEU A 104 15.74 8.54 -11.47
C LEU A 104 14.73 7.48 -10.98
N ALA A 105 13.43 7.73 -11.16
CA ALA A 105 12.39 6.84 -10.65
C ALA A 105 12.33 5.51 -11.43
N ARG A 106 12.83 5.44 -12.66
CA ARG A 106 12.96 4.16 -13.40
C ARG A 106 13.95 3.20 -12.74
N GLN A 107 15.07 3.72 -12.24
CA GLN A 107 16.07 2.91 -11.53
C GLN A 107 15.50 2.42 -10.18
N GLU A 108 14.72 3.26 -9.51
CA GLU A 108 14.06 2.95 -8.25
C GLU A 108 12.99 1.83 -8.39
N ILE A 109 12.19 1.85 -9.46
CA ILE A 109 11.23 0.77 -9.76
C ILE A 109 11.95 -0.57 -9.97
N GLU A 110 13.09 -0.56 -10.67
CA GLU A 110 13.85 -1.79 -10.92
C GLU A 110 14.46 -2.36 -9.62
N GLU A 111 14.90 -1.51 -8.69
CA GLU A 111 15.33 -1.93 -7.35
C GLU A 111 14.17 -2.53 -6.53
N LEU A 112 13.02 -1.86 -6.51
CA LEU A 112 11.84 -2.33 -5.78
C LEU A 112 11.35 -3.67 -6.34
N ALA A 113 11.25 -3.79 -7.66
CA ALA A 113 10.88 -5.04 -8.33
C ALA A 113 11.86 -6.18 -8.03
N LYS A 114 13.16 -5.88 -7.89
CA LYS A 114 14.16 -6.88 -7.48
C LYS A 114 14.01 -7.28 -6.01
N ALA A 115 13.64 -6.35 -5.13
CA ALA A 115 13.36 -6.65 -3.73
C ALA A 115 12.13 -7.55 -3.59
N LEU A 116 11.07 -7.27 -4.36
CA LEU A 116 9.83 -8.03 -4.40
C LEU A 116 10.00 -9.46 -4.94
N ARG A 117 10.92 -9.70 -5.89
CA ARG A 117 11.19 -11.05 -6.43
C ARG A 117 12.05 -11.93 -5.51
N LYS A 118 12.54 -11.40 -4.40
CA LYS A 118 13.44 -12.10 -3.46
C LYS A 118 12.83 -12.37 -2.08
N GLY A 119 11.61 -11.91 -1.81
CA GLY A 119 10.78 -12.35 -0.68
C GLY A 119 9.97 -13.58 -1.05
#